data_AF-A0A7S2S3J3-F1
#
_entry.id   AF-A0A7S2S3J3-F1
#
_cell.length_a   1.000
_cell.length_b   1.000
_cell.length_c   1.000
_cell.angle_alpha   90.00
_cell.angle_beta   90.00
_cell.angle_gamma   90.00
#
_symmetry.space_group_name_H-M   'P 1'
#
loop_
_entity.id
_entity.type
_entity.pdbx_description
1 polymer ?
#
loop_
_entity_poly.entity_id
_entity_poly.type
_entity_poly.pdbx_seq_one_letter_code
_entity_poly.pdbx_strand_id
1 'polypeptide(L)'
;MTSCANALKQWEEKNGSTAAEASTIRLYCQMPPISKLDNSLNNLSRCEHLAVSTNAIDRLIPLGGMQNLRILSIGRNNLKRFEKLDENASTLREIWASYNQISSLDGLACLSNLEVLYLSNNNISRWDELDKLAPCTKLKDILLIGNPIYDDISTEDARIKVLKHMSANTNLVKIDNILRDELDKLA
;
A
#
# COMPACT_ATOMS: atom_id res chain seq x y z
N MET A 1 -11.44 0.42 21.96
CA MET A 1 -10.98 0.68 20.57
C MET A 1 -10.72 2.16 20.45
N THR A 2 -9.57 2.56 19.91
CA THR A 2 -9.30 3.98 19.59
C THR A 2 -9.99 4.30 18.27
N SER A 3 -10.85 5.31 18.26
CA SER A 3 -11.43 5.85 17.02
C SER A 3 -10.38 6.65 16.26
N CYS A 4 -10.54 6.82 14.95
CA CYS A 4 -9.62 7.69 14.20
C CYS A 4 -9.73 9.12 14.71
N ALA A 5 -10.91 9.58 15.15
CA ALA A 5 -11.07 10.87 15.80
C ALA A 5 -10.16 11.05 17.04
N ASN A 6 -10.06 10.02 17.91
CA ASN A 6 -9.20 10.10 19.09
C ASN A 6 -7.71 10.04 18.73
N ALA A 7 -7.36 9.20 17.75
CA ALA A 7 -5.98 9.10 17.25
C ALA A 7 -5.54 10.43 16.60
N LEU A 8 -6.43 11.07 15.84
CA LEU A 8 -6.19 12.38 15.26
C LEU A 8 -6.00 13.44 16.35
N LYS A 9 -6.86 13.49 17.37
CA LYS A 9 -6.68 14.43 18.50
C LYS A 9 -5.33 14.26 19.20
N GLN A 10 -4.94 13.01 19.51
CA GLN A 10 -3.63 12.74 20.13
C GLN A 10 -2.48 13.17 19.20
N TRP A 11 -2.66 12.98 17.89
CA TRP A 11 -1.69 13.44 16.90
C TRP A 11 -1.62 14.97 16.86
N GLU A 12 -2.76 15.67 16.89
CA GLU A 12 -2.84 17.14 16.92
C GLU A 12 -2.19 17.70 18.19
N GLU A 13 -2.45 17.11 19.35
CA GLU A 13 -1.82 17.46 20.63
C GLU A 13 -0.29 17.29 20.58
N LYS A 14 0.19 16.24 19.92
CA LYS A 14 1.62 15.96 19.81
C LYS A 14 2.35 16.85 18.80
N ASN A 15 1.69 17.24 17.71
CA ASN A 15 2.31 18.02 16.64
C ASN A 15 1.96 19.52 16.70
N GLY A 16 1.06 19.93 17.60
CA GLY A 16 0.65 21.32 17.78
C GLY A 16 -0.02 21.93 16.54
N SER A 17 -0.54 21.11 15.63
CA SER A 17 -1.15 21.52 14.36
C SER A 17 -2.44 20.74 14.12
N THR A 18 -3.40 21.36 13.43
CA THR A 18 -4.66 20.71 13.06
C THR A 18 -4.42 19.67 11.95
N ALA A 19 -5.05 18.51 12.07
CA ALA A 19 -4.85 17.41 11.12
C ALA A 19 -5.26 17.80 9.69
N ALA A 20 -6.25 18.68 9.52
CA ALA A 20 -6.68 19.16 8.20
C ALA A 20 -5.60 19.93 7.42
N GLU A 21 -4.68 20.59 8.12
CA GLU A 21 -3.60 21.38 7.51
C GLU A 21 -2.30 20.58 7.33
N ALA A 22 -2.22 19.42 7.99
CA ALA A 22 -1.04 18.59 8.00
C ALA A 22 -0.86 17.84 6.68
N SER A 23 0.32 17.98 6.07
CA SER A 23 0.70 17.20 4.90
C SER A 23 1.01 15.74 5.23
N THR A 24 1.48 15.46 6.46
CA THR A 24 1.84 14.11 6.88
C THR A 24 1.21 13.76 8.22
N ILE A 25 0.38 12.72 8.23
CA ILE A 25 -0.33 12.23 9.40
C ILE A 25 0.17 10.84 9.75
N ARG A 26 0.65 10.69 10.98
CA ARG A 26 1.29 9.46 11.46
C ARG A 26 0.55 8.94 12.68
N LEU A 27 -0.39 8.04 12.43
CA LEU A 27 -1.21 7.31 13.41
C LEU A 27 -0.71 5.87 13.57
N TYR A 28 0.62 5.68 13.63
CA TYR A 28 1.17 4.36 13.86
C TYR A 28 1.12 3.97 15.35
N CYS A 29 1.07 2.66 15.63
CA CYS A 29 1.19 2.09 16.98
C CYS A 29 0.21 2.70 18.00
N GLN A 30 -1.07 2.81 17.65
CA GLN A 30 -2.08 3.35 18.55
C GLN A 30 -2.39 2.35 19.67
N MET A 31 -2.61 2.87 20.88
CA MET A 31 -2.96 2.06 22.04
C MET A 31 -4.23 2.64 22.69
N PRO A 32 -5.38 1.94 22.66
CA PRO A 32 -5.69 0.70 21.92
C PRO A 32 -5.53 0.81 20.38
N PRO A 33 -5.32 -0.30 19.65
CA PRO A 33 -5.17 -0.25 18.20
C PRO A 33 -6.47 0.19 17.50
N ILE A 34 -6.31 0.84 16.35
CA ILE A 34 -7.43 1.17 15.46
C ILE A 34 -7.85 -0.11 14.73
N SER A 35 -9.08 -0.55 14.91
CA SER A 35 -9.63 -1.72 14.21
C SER A 35 -10.41 -1.35 12.95
N LYS A 36 -11.04 -0.18 12.95
CA LYS A 36 -11.87 0.31 11.84
C LYS A 36 -11.54 1.76 11.58
N LEU A 37 -11.28 2.08 10.33
CA LEU A 37 -11.19 3.47 9.90
C LEU A 37 -12.58 4.11 9.93
N ASP A 38 -12.64 5.39 10.29
CA ASP A 38 -13.88 6.17 10.33
C ASP A 38 -13.77 7.44 9.46
N ASN A 39 -14.93 8.05 9.15
CA ASN A 39 -15.01 9.22 8.26
C ASN A 39 -14.28 10.46 8.79
N SER A 40 -13.70 10.43 10.00
CA SER A 40 -12.88 11.54 10.51
C SER A 40 -11.66 11.79 9.62
N LEU A 41 -11.20 10.77 8.88
CA LEU A 41 -10.13 10.92 7.89
C LEU A 41 -10.53 11.76 6.66
N ASN A 42 -11.83 11.96 6.40
CA ASN A 42 -12.27 12.78 5.27
C ASN A 42 -12.01 14.28 5.47
N ASN A 43 -11.69 14.72 6.69
CA ASN A 43 -11.33 16.11 6.95
C ASN A 43 -9.88 16.44 6.53
N LEU A 44 -9.11 15.46 6.07
CA LEU A 44 -7.68 15.56 5.79
C LEU A 44 -7.40 16.02 4.36
N SER A 45 -7.90 17.19 3.98
CA SER A 45 -7.85 17.69 2.60
C SER A 45 -6.43 17.94 2.07
N ARG A 46 -5.47 18.28 2.96
CA ARG A 46 -4.07 18.54 2.60
C ARG A 46 -3.13 17.35 2.85
N CYS A 47 -3.64 16.22 3.34
CA CYS A 47 -2.80 15.08 3.68
C CYS A 47 -2.23 14.43 2.41
N GLU A 48 -0.90 14.46 2.29
CA GLU A 48 -0.15 13.78 1.24
C GLU A 48 0.36 12.41 1.69
N HIS A 49 0.65 12.25 2.98
CA HIS A 49 1.18 11.01 3.54
C HIS A 49 0.39 10.59 4.76
N LEU A 50 -0.38 9.50 4.63
CA LEU A 50 -1.09 8.86 5.73
C LEU A 50 -0.37 7.59 6.16
N ALA A 51 0.11 7.55 7.41
CA ALA A 51 0.69 6.37 8.02
C ALA A 51 -0.17 5.87 9.18
N VAL A 52 -0.79 4.72 9.01
CA VAL A 52 -1.64 4.03 9.99
C VAL A 52 -1.09 2.63 10.31
N SER A 53 0.23 2.47 10.22
CA SER A 53 0.91 1.19 10.39
C SER A 53 0.91 0.68 11.83
N THR A 54 0.96 -0.63 12.04
CA THR A 54 0.90 -1.27 13.38
C THR A 54 -0.43 -0.95 14.07
N ASN A 55 -1.53 -1.30 13.40
CA ASN A 55 -2.89 -1.23 13.94
C ASN A 55 -3.61 -2.56 13.66
N ALA A 56 -4.91 -2.64 13.94
CA ALA A 56 -5.71 -3.84 13.72
C ALA A 56 -6.74 -3.63 12.59
N ILE A 57 -6.42 -2.80 11.59
CA ILE A 57 -7.35 -2.38 10.55
C ILE A 57 -7.65 -3.57 9.65
N ASP A 58 -8.92 -3.96 9.56
CA ASP A 58 -9.39 -5.08 8.74
C ASP A 58 -10.03 -4.62 7.42
N ARG A 59 -10.52 -3.37 7.36
CA ARG A 59 -11.21 -2.79 6.21
C ARG A 59 -10.82 -1.34 5.98
N LEU A 60 -10.65 -0.99 4.71
CA LEU A 60 -10.54 0.39 4.25
C LEU A 60 -11.94 1.02 4.11
N ILE A 61 -11.98 2.33 4.32
CA ILE A 61 -13.14 3.18 4.05
C ILE A 61 -12.86 4.03 2.79
N PRO A 62 -13.87 4.61 2.14
CA PRO A 62 -13.64 5.55 1.07
C PRO A 62 -12.88 6.75 1.61
N LEU A 63 -11.72 7.03 1.03
CA LEU A 63 -10.80 8.09 1.45
C LEU A 63 -10.99 9.37 0.60
N GLY A 64 -12.22 9.63 0.16
CA GLY A 64 -12.59 10.71 -0.76
C GLY A 64 -12.22 12.11 -0.33
N GLY A 65 -12.14 12.35 0.98
CA GLY A 65 -11.72 13.64 1.51
C GLY A 65 -10.23 13.96 1.29
N MET A 66 -9.40 12.93 1.05
CA MET A 66 -7.94 13.07 0.92
C MET A 66 -7.52 13.21 -0.54
N GLN A 67 -7.91 14.31 -1.17
CA GLN A 67 -7.65 14.55 -2.60
C GLN A 67 -6.16 14.73 -2.95
N ASN A 68 -5.27 14.89 -1.96
CA ASN A 68 -3.83 15.06 -2.19
C ASN A 68 -3.02 13.84 -1.73
N LEU A 69 -3.67 12.73 -1.37
CA LEU A 69 -2.96 11.57 -0.83
C LEU A 69 -2.04 10.95 -1.89
N ARG A 70 -0.74 10.93 -1.58
CA ARG A 70 0.32 10.37 -2.42
C ARG A 70 0.88 9.09 -1.82
N ILE A 71 1.05 9.03 -0.50
CA ILE A 71 1.69 7.92 0.21
C ILE A 71 0.72 7.35 1.24
N LEU A 72 0.39 6.07 1.10
CA LEU A 72 -0.46 5.33 2.03
C LEU A 72 0.35 4.21 2.69
N SER A 73 0.66 4.38 3.98
CA SER A 73 1.36 3.39 4.80
C SER A 73 0.39 2.72 5.75
N ILE A 74 0.05 1.47 5.44
CA ILE A 74 -0.94 0.60 6.10
C ILE A 74 -0.30 -0.73 6.52
N GLY A 75 1.01 -0.76 6.72
CA GLY A 75 1.73 -1.99 7.07
C GLY A 75 1.40 -2.48 8.48
N ARG A 76 1.57 -3.79 8.75
CA ARG A 76 1.23 -4.43 10.04
C ARG A 76 -0.23 -4.15 10.44
N ASN A 77 -1.15 -4.58 9.59
CA ASN A 77 -2.60 -4.52 9.80
C ASN A 77 -3.23 -5.88 9.43
N ASN A 78 -4.56 -5.97 9.44
CA ASN A 78 -5.31 -7.20 9.12
C ASN A 78 -6.09 -7.07 7.80
N LEU A 79 -5.58 -6.28 6.85
CA LEU A 79 -6.25 -6.06 5.57
C LEU A 79 -6.21 -7.33 4.73
N LYS A 80 -7.35 -7.67 4.11
CA LYS A 80 -7.49 -8.86 3.25
C LYS A 80 -7.51 -8.55 1.75
N ARG A 81 -7.81 -7.30 1.39
CA ARG A 81 -7.98 -6.80 0.02
C ARG A 81 -7.92 -5.28 0.00
N PHE A 82 -7.64 -4.72 -1.17
CA PHE A 82 -7.77 -3.29 -1.41
C PHE A 82 -9.20 -2.98 -1.86
N GLU A 83 -9.89 -2.10 -1.15
CA GLU A 83 -11.23 -1.65 -1.53
C GLU A 83 -11.30 -0.15 -1.35
N LYS A 84 -12.11 0.52 -2.19
CA LYS A 84 -12.47 1.94 -2.05
C LYS A 84 -11.27 2.89 -2.16
N LEU A 85 -10.30 2.54 -3.01
CA LEU A 85 -9.18 3.41 -3.37
C LEU A 85 -9.42 4.19 -4.66
N ASP A 86 -10.58 4.00 -5.30
CA ASP A 86 -10.92 4.58 -6.61
C ASP A 86 -10.88 6.11 -6.58
N GLU A 87 -11.30 6.72 -5.47
CA GLU A 87 -11.35 8.18 -5.32
C GLU A 87 -9.95 8.82 -5.23
N ASN A 88 -8.94 8.08 -4.77
CA ASN A 88 -7.56 8.55 -4.63
C ASN A 88 -6.65 7.98 -5.73
N ALA A 89 -7.22 7.31 -6.73
CA ALA A 89 -6.47 6.62 -7.77
C ALA A 89 -5.64 7.56 -8.65
N SER A 90 -6.10 8.79 -8.80
CA SER A 90 -5.41 9.84 -9.55
C SER A 90 -4.20 10.41 -8.80
N THR A 91 -4.15 10.32 -7.47
CA THR A 91 -3.14 11.00 -6.65
C THR A 91 -2.16 10.06 -5.96
N LEU A 92 -2.58 8.83 -5.64
CA LEU A 92 -1.75 7.83 -4.99
C LEU A 92 -0.56 7.42 -5.87
N ARG A 93 0.62 7.44 -5.26
CA ARG A 93 1.89 7.06 -5.86
C ARG A 93 2.58 5.93 -5.11
N GLU A 94 2.39 5.84 -3.80
CA GLU A 94 3.07 4.83 -2.99
C GLU A 94 2.08 4.15 -2.03
N ILE A 95 2.08 2.83 -2.04
CA ILE A 95 1.30 2.01 -1.10
C ILE A 95 2.24 1.07 -0.38
N TRP A 96 2.30 1.19 0.94
CA TRP A 96 3.06 0.31 1.81
C TRP A 96 2.12 -0.52 2.67
N ALA A 97 1.85 -1.74 2.25
CA ALA A 97 0.91 -2.68 2.87
C ALA A 97 1.57 -3.98 3.32
N SER A 98 2.87 -3.94 3.64
CA SER A 98 3.61 -5.09 4.19
C SER A 98 3.03 -5.60 5.50
N TYR A 99 3.13 -6.90 5.77
CA TYR A 99 2.58 -7.55 6.97
C TYR A 99 1.07 -7.34 7.09
N ASN A 100 0.33 -7.78 6.07
CA ASN A 100 -1.13 -7.84 6.07
C ASN A 100 -1.58 -9.26 5.67
N GLN A 101 -2.87 -9.45 5.43
CA GLN A 101 -3.46 -10.74 5.00
C GLN A 101 -4.01 -10.63 3.58
N ILE A 102 -3.38 -9.79 2.73
CA ILE A 102 -3.89 -9.49 1.39
C ILE A 102 -3.70 -10.72 0.51
N SER A 103 -4.81 -11.23 -0.03
CA SER A 103 -4.80 -12.40 -0.92
C SER A 103 -5.17 -12.05 -2.36
N SER A 104 -5.77 -10.89 -2.59
CA SER A 104 -6.16 -10.39 -3.91
C SER A 104 -5.73 -8.93 -4.09
N LEU A 105 -5.26 -8.61 -5.28
CA LEU A 105 -4.87 -7.26 -5.72
C LEU A 105 -5.99 -6.54 -6.47
N ASP A 106 -7.23 -7.07 -6.41
CA ASP A 106 -8.41 -6.36 -6.87
C ASP A 106 -8.49 -4.96 -6.25
N GLY A 107 -8.88 -3.97 -7.05
CA GLY A 107 -8.96 -2.56 -6.64
C GLY A 107 -7.68 -1.74 -6.84
N LEU A 108 -6.53 -2.37 -7.11
CA LEU A 108 -5.31 -1.64 -7.50
C LEU A 108 -5.26 -1.27 -8.98
N ALA A 109 -6.04 -1.95 -9.84
CA ALA A 109 -6.10 -1.71 -11.28
C ALA A 109 -6.49 -0.26 -11.65
N CYS A 110 -7.19 0.45 -10.76
CA CYS A 110 -7.56 1.86 -10.98
C CYS A 110 -6.37 2.82 -10.80
N LEU A 111 -5.30 2.41 -10.11
CA LEU A 111 -4.19 3.27 -9.68
C LEU A 111 -3.14 3.47 -10.79
N SER A 112 -3.49 4.21 -11.84
CA SER A 112 -2.60 4.46 -12.98
C SER A 112 -1.30 5.23 -12.63
N ASN A 113 -1.28 5.93 -11.49
CA ASN A 113 -0.14 6.73 -11.03
C ASN A 113 0.71 6.07 -9.95
N LEU A 114 0.44 4.80 -9.62
CA LEU A 114 1.21 4.07 -8.61
C LEU A 114 2.65 3.84 -9.10
N GLU A 115 3.62 4.26 -8.29
CA GLU A 115 5.06 4.13 -8.54
C GLU A 115 5.70 3.08 -7.62
N VAL A 116 5.24 2.95 -6.37
CA VAL A 116 5.81 2.04 -5.37
C VAL A 116 4.72 1.21 -4.72
N LEU A 117 4.90 -0.11 -4.69
CA LEU A 117 3.96 -1.05 -4.06
C LEU A 117 4.69 -2.07 -3.19
N TYR A 118 4.55 -1.95 -1.87
CA TYR A 118 5.11 -2.91 -0.93
C TYR A 118 4.03 -3.80 -0.34
N LEU A 119 4.18 -5.10 -0.58
CA LEU A 119 3.26 -6.16 -0.22
C LEU A 119 3.99 -7.33 0.45
N SER A 120 5.18 -7.11 1.02
CA SER A 120 5.91 -8.19 1.71
C SER A 120 5.11 -8.78 2.87
N ASN A 121 5.26 -10.09 3.10
CA ASN A 121 4.53 -10.82 4.15
C ASN A 121 3.01 -10.62 4.04
N ASN A 122 2.44 -10.97 2.89
CA ASN A 122 1.00 -11.04 2.64
C ASN A 122 0.61 -12.48 2.26
N ASN A 123 -0.64 -12.69 1.83
CA ASN A 123 -1.18 -14.01 1.55
C ASN A 123 -1.49 -14.21 0.04
N ILE A 124 -0.67 -13.61 -0.83
CA ILE A 124 -0.78 -13.73 -2.28
C ILE A 124 -0.23 -15.10 -2.69
N SER A 125 -1.09 -15.96 -3.22
CA SER A 125 -0.74 -17.33 -3.63
C SER A 125 -0.81 -17.58 -5.15
N ARG A 126 -1.31 -16.61 -5.92
CA ARG A 126 -1.51 -16.75 -7.37
C ARG A 126 -0.74 -15.70 -8.16
N TRP A 127 -0.14 -16.13 -9.26
CA TRP A 127 0.54 -15.26 -10.23
C TRP A 127 -0.45 -14.38 -11.02
N ASP A 128 -1.67 -14.88 -11.26
CA ASP A 128 -2.76 -14.15 -11.93
C ASP A 128 -3.12 -12.82 -11.24
N GLU A 129 -2.83 -12.68 -9.94
CA GLU A 129 -3.04 -11.43 -9.20
C GLU A 129 -2.10 -10.32 -9.68
N LEU A 130 -0.92 -10.66 -10.20
CA LEU A 130 0.02 -9.69 -10.76
C LEU A 130 -0.48 -9.15 -12.11
N ASP A 131 -1.19 -9.96 -12.89
CA ASP A 131 -1.76 -9.52 -14.17
C ASP A 131 -2.77 -8.37 -13.96
N LYS A 132 -3.42 -8.31 -12.79
CA LYS A 132 -4.31 -7.20 -12.40
C LYS A 132 -3.57 -5.87 -12.19
N LEU A 133 -2.25 -5.90 -12.01
CA LEU A 133 -1.40 -4.72 -11.93
C LEU A 133 -0.90 -4.25 -13.31
N ALA A 134 -1.25 -4.93 -14.41
CA ALA A 134 -0.94 -4.49 -15.77
C ALA A 134 -1.38 -3.04 -16.09
N PRO A 135 -2.50 -2.51 -15.55
CA PRO A 135 -2.88 -1.10 -15.76
C PRO A 135 -1.93 -0.09 -15.07
N CYS A 136 -1.17 -0.52 -14.06
CA CYS A 136 -0.27 0.32 -13.27
C CYS A 136 1.05 0.58 -14.00
N THR A 137 0.98 1.19 -15.17
CA THR A 137 2.12 1.44 -16.08
C THR A 137 3.26 2.25 -15.48
N LYS A 138 3.02 3.01 -14.41
CA LYS A 138 4.04 3.84 -13.74
C LYS A 138 4.75 3.13 -12.59
N LEU A 139 4.45 1.87 -12.33
CA LEU A 139 5.05 1.13 -11.23
C LEU A 139 6.55 0.93 -11.48
N LYS A 140 7.36 1.39 -10.53
CA LYS A 140 8.83 1.35 -10.55
C LYS A 140 9.39 0.37 -9.53
N ASP A 141 8.75 0.26 -8.37
CA ASP A 141 9.23 -0.57 -7.27
C ASP A 141 8.10 -1.47 -6.74
N ILE A 142 8.38 -2.77 -6.65
CA ILE A 142 7.45 -3.74 -6.11
C ILE A 142 8.17 -4.69 -5.15
N LEU A 143 7.56 -4.95 -4.00
CA LEU A 143 8.07 -5.88 -2.99
C LEU A 143 7.02 -6.92 -2.64
N LEU A 144 7.28 -8.18 -2.98
CA LEU A 144 6.38 -9.31 -2.77
C LEU A 144 7.01 -10.41 -1.90
N ILE A 145 8.26 -10.25 -1.44
CA ILE A 145 8.94 -11.21 -0.53
C ILE A 145 8.05 -11.63 0.64
N GLY A 146 8.00 -12.93 0.91
CA GLY A 146 7.24 -13.50 2.04
C GLY A 146 5.76 -13.70 1.74
N ASN A 147 5.38 -13.74 0.46
CA ASN A 147 4.07 -14.22 0.03
C ASN A 147 4.15 -15.70 -0.37
N PRO A 148 3.06 -16.47 -0.21
CA PRO A 148 2.98 -17.87 -0.64
C PRO A 148 3.35 -18.13 -2.11
N ILE A 149 3.29 -17.12 -2.99
CA ILE A 149 3.79 -17.24 -4.39
C ILE A 149 5.28 -17.63 -4.49
N TYR A 150 6.06 -17.42 -3.42
CA TYR A 150 7.48 -17.80 -3.33
C TYR A 150 7.69 -19.17 -2.67
N ASP A 151 6.67 -19.83 -2.14
CA ASP A 151 6.86 -21.08 -1.39
C ASP A 151 7.36 -22.22 -2.29
N ASP A 152 6.91 -22.24 -3.54
CA ASP A 152 7.22 -23.31 -4.51
C ASP A 152 8.43 -23.01 -5.41
N ILE A 153 9.02 -21.81 -5.33
CA ILE A 153 9.99 -21.29 -6.31
C ILE A 153 11.06 -20.45 -5.62
N SER A 154 12.32 -20.56 -6.05
CA SER A 154 13.43 -19.71 -5.57
C SER A 154 13.13 -18.21 -5.75
N THR A 155 13.64 -17.37 -4.86
CA THR A 155 13.44 -15.90 -4.95
C THR A 155 13.89 -15.30 -6.27
N GLU A 156 14.94 -15.85 -6.89
CA GLU A 156 15.45 -15.44 -8.20
C GLU A 156 14.46 -15.77 -9.33
N ASP A 157 14.02 -17.02 -9.42
CA ASP A 157 13.04 -17.48 -10.40
C ASP A 157 11.68 -16.77 -10.24
N ALA A 158 11.28 -16.50 -9.00
CA ALA A 158 10.08 -15.75 -8.70
C ALA A 158 10.17 -14.32 -9.24
N ARG A 159 11.31 -13.63 -9.07
CA ARG A 159 11.53 -12.30 -9.67
C ARG A 159 11.46 -12.33 -11.19
N ILE A 160 12.03 -13.37 -11.83
CA ILE A 160 11.94 -13.55 -13.29
C ILE A 160 10.48 -13.76 -13.71
N LYS A 161 9.69 -14.52 -12.94
CA LYS A 161 8.25 -14.67 -13.19
C LYS A 161 7.48 -13.36 -12.99
N VAL A 162 7.78 -12.59 -11.94
CA VAL A 162 7.21 -11.25 -11.75
C VAL A 162 7.50 -10.40 -12.97
N LEU A 163 8.74 -10.39 -13.48
CA LEU A 163 9.12 -9.66 -14.70
C LEU A 163 8.31 -10.11 -15.94
N LYS A 164 8.07 -11.42 -16.09
CA LYS A 164 7.28 -11.96 -17.22
C LYS A 164 5.81 -11.54 -17.15
N HIS A 165 5.18 -11.68 -15.98
CA HIS A 165 3.79 -11.27 -15.78
C HIS A 165 3.62 -9.75 -15.84
N MET A 166 4.60 -9.01 -15.31
CA MET A 166 4.64 -7.54 -15.35
C MET A 166 5.35 -7.00 -16.60
N SER A 167 5.47 -7.79 -17.67
CA SER A 167 6.12 -7.37 -18.92
C SER A 167 5.43 -6.17 -19.57
N ALA A 168 4.13 -5.97 -19.30
CA ALA A 168 3.38 -4.78 -19.67
C ALA A 168 3.88 -3.50 -18.96
N ASN A 169 4.48 -3.63 -17.77
CA ASN A 169 5.01 -2.54 -16.95
C ASN A 169 6.51 -2.38 -17.20
N THR A 170 6.87 -1.74 -18.31
CA THR A 170 8.27 -1.52 -18.71
C THR A 170 9.06 -0.60 -17.77
N ASN A 171 8.39 0.10 -16.85
CA ASN A 171 8.97 1.07 -15.94
C ASN A 171 9.45 0.48 -14.61
N LEU A 172 9.29 -0.83 -14.38
CA LEU A 172 9.82 -1.50 -13.19
C LEU A 172 11.35 -1.37 -13.14
N VAL A 173 11.84 -0.68 -12.13
CA VAL A 173 13.28 -0.46 -11.83
C VAL A 173 13.74 -1.40 -10.73
N LYS A 174 12.86 -1.73 -9.77
CA LYS A 174 13.18 -2.53 -8.59
C LYS A 174 12.12 -3.59 -8.33
N ILE A 175 12.57 -4.81 -8.04
CA ILE A 175 11.73 -5.94 -7.65
C ILE A 175 12.39 -6.60 -6.46
N ASP A 176 11.66 -6.69 -5.35
CA ASP A 176 12.12 -7.36 -4.13
C ASP A 176 13.48 -6.82 -3.62
N ASN A 177 13.62 -5.49 -3.64
CA ASN A 177 14.84 -4.74 -3.30
C ASN A 177 16.05 -4.99 -4.23
N ILE A 178 15.87 -5.67 -5.37
CA ILE A 178 16.91 -5.85 -6.38
C ILE A 178 16.61 -4.98 -7.60
N LEU A 179 17.65 -4.39 -8.19
CA LEU A 179 17.53 -3.60 -9.41
C LEU A 179 17.27 -4.52 -10.61
N ARG A 180 16.36 -4.11 -11.50
CA ARG A 180 16.09 -4.84 -12.75
C ARG A 180 17.35 -5.07 -13.57
N ASP A 181 18.25 -4.09 -13.63
CA ASP A 181 19.55 -4.19 -14.32
C ASP A 181 20.46 -5.31 -13.76
N GLU A 182 20.24 -5.75 -12.53
CA GLU A 182 20.95 -6.89 -11.93
C GLU A 182 20.29 -8.22 -12.29
N LEU A 183 18.96 -8.23 -12.46
CA LEU A 183 18.19 -9.40 -12.89
C LEU A 183 18.39 -9.70 -14.38
N ASP A 184 18.50 -8.68 -15.22
CA ASP A 184 18.78 -8.83 -16.67
C ASP A 184 20.20 -9.39 -16.94
N LYS A 185 21.11 -9.36 -15.94
CA LYS A 185 22.44 -9.98 -16.03
C LYS A 185 22.44 -11.48 -15.66
N LEU A 186 21.36 -11.94 -15.04
CA LEU A 186 21.18 -13.31 -14.55
C LEU A 186 20.26 -14.15 -15.44
N ALA A 187 19.54 -13.52 -16.38
CA ALA A 187 18.66 -14.15 -17.37
C ALA A 187 19.40 -14.45 -18.69
#